data_AF-A0A6G1WID3-F1
#
_entry.id   AF-A0A6G1WID3-F1
#
_cell.length_a   1.000
_cell.length_b   1.000
_cell.length_c   1.000
_cell.angle_alpha   90.00
_cell.angle_beta   90.00
_cell.angle_gamma   90.00
#
_symmetry.space_group_name_H-M   'P 1'
#
loop_
_entity.id
_entity.type
_entity.pdbx_description
1 polymer ?
#
loop_
_entity_poly.entity_id
_entity_poly.type
_entity_poly.pdbx_seq_one_letter_code
_entity_poly.pdbx_strand_id
1 'polypeptide(L)'
;MADGDARRSLAFIPAEDMPQWVKATFLDPSSPLHNEGHAHLAHAEIGFLWTVVKNSRKGRRIIGQCEEGRPQGAMANGPAPEQRCR
;
A
#
# COMPACT_ATOMS: atom_id res chain seq x y z
N MET A 1 -18.84 39.99 2.91
CA MET A 1 -17.42 40.15 3.31
C MET A 1 -16.73 38.82 3.08
N ALA A 2 -15.52 38.87 2.54
CA ALA A 2 -14.87 37.85 1.70
C ALA A 2 -14.96 36.39 2.17
N ASP A 3 -15.33 35.55 1.20
CA ASP A 3 -15.05 34.11 1.09
C ASP A 3 -13.53 33.90 1.23
N GLY A 4 -13.11 33.45 2.41
CA GLY A 4 -11.71 33.27 2.79
C GLY A 4 -11.15 31.96 2.24
N ASP A 5 -10.78 32.00 0.97
CA ASP A 5 -9.91 31.10 0.21
C ASP A 5 -9.28 29.91 0.99
N ALA A 6 -10.06 28.85 1.22
CA ALA A 6 -9.58 27.52 1.62
C ALA A 6 -8.85 26.79 0.48
N ARG A 7 -8.15 27.52 -0.40
CA ARG A 7 -7.33 26.90 -1.44
C ARG A 7 -6.11 26.26 -0.81
N ARG A 8 -6.24 24.94 -0.69
CA ARG A 8 -5.20 23.90 -0.67
C ARG A 8 -4.83 23.31 0.69
N SER A 9 -5.81 23.12 1.59
CA SER A 9 -5.71 22.04 2.56
C SER A 9 -5.62 20.73 1.79
N LEU A 10 -4.43 20.17 1.61
CA LEU A 10 -4.24 18.86 1.02
C LEU A 10 -5.05 17.88 1.87
N ALA A 11 -6.18 17.39 1.35
CA ALA A 11 -7.17 16.66 2.13
C ALA A 11 -6.60 15.28 2.48
N PHE A 12 -6.03 15.15 3.68
CA PHE A 12 -5.75 13.88 4.32
C PHE A 12 -6.96 13.55 5.21
N ILE A 13 -7.62 12.43 4.96
CA ILE A 13 -8.73 11.96 5.78
C ILE A 13 -8.45 10.52 6.22
N PRO A 14 -8.82 10.11 7.44
CA PRO A 14 -8.68 8.71 7.87
C PRO A 14 -9.44 7.77 6.92
N ALA A 15 -8.89 6.58 6.70
CA ALA A 15 -9.53 5.52 5.94
C ALA A 15 -9.97 4.41 6.90
N GLU A 16 -11.12 4.62 7.56
CA GLU A 16 -11.59 3.79 8.68
C GLU A 16 -11.95 2.34 8.29
N ASP A 17 -12.34 2.14 7.03
CA ASP A 17 -12.68 0.84 6.44
C ASP A 17 -11.44 0.01 6.06
N MET A 18 -10.30 0.68 5.86
CA MET A 18 -9.09 0.01 5.36
C MET A 18 -8.48 -1.04 6.30
N PRO A 19 -8.37 -0.82 7.61
CA PRO A 19 -7.85 -1.84 8.52
C PRO A 19 -8.58 -3.17 8.43
N GLN A 20 -9.92 -3.13 8.35
CA GLN A 20 -10.73 -4.35 8.27
C GLN A 20 -10.52 -5.05 6.93
N TRP A 21 -10.57 -4.30 5.83
CA TRP A 21 -10.36 -4.86 4.50
C TRP A 21 -8.96 -5.48 4.34
N VAL A 22 -7.91 -4.82 4.84
CA VAL A 22 -6.53 -5.33 4.79
C VAL A 22 -6.41 -6.65 5.55
N LYS A 23 -7.00 -6.74 6.76
CA LYS A 23 -7.01 -7.97 7.55
C LYS A 23 -7.70 -9.12 6.81
N ALA A 24 -8.91 -8.88 6.31
CA ALA A 24 -9.70 -9.90 5.60
C ALA A 24 -9.05 -10.32 4.27
N THR A 25 -8.32 -9.41 3.61
CA THR A 25 -7.76 -9.68 2.28
C THR A 25 -6.39 -10.32 2.34
N PHE A 26 -5.49 -9.87 3.22
CA PHE A 26 -4.09 -10.28 3.20
C PHE A 26 -3.68 -11.15 4.38
N LEU A 27 -4.40 -11.08 5.51
CA LEU A 27 -4.01 -11.76 6.75
C LEU A 27 -4.90 -12.97 7.06
N ASP A 28 -6.14 -12.98 6.60
CA ASP A 28 -7.03 -14.13 6.72
C ASP A 28 -6.52 -15.32 5.89
N PRO A 29 -6.21 -16.48 6.51
CA PRO A 29 -5.73 -17.66 5.78
C PRO A 29 -6.72 -18.23 4.75
N SER A 30 -8.01 -17.90 4.87
CA SER A 30 -9.04 -18.30 3.90
C SER A 30 -9.10 -17.40 2.68
N SER A 31 -8.42 -16.25 2.71
CA SER A 31 -8.40 -15.32 1.59
C SER A 31 -7.53 -15.85 0.43
N PRO A 32 -7.99 -15.70 -0.83
CA PRO A 32 -7.16 -16.05 -1.99
C PRO A 32 -5.91 -15.16 -2.14
N LEU A 33 -5.85 -14.02 -1.44
CA LEU A 33 -4.70 -13.10 -1.40
C LEU A 33 -3.90 -13.21 -0.10
N HIS A 34 -4.14 -14.25 0.71
CA HIS A 34 -3.35 -14.51 1.90
C HIS A 34 -1.87 -14.69 1.56
N ASN A 35 -1.00 -14.07 2.36
CA ASN A 35 0.44 -14.28 2.29
C ASN A 35 0.99 -14.49 3.71
N GLU A 36 1.51 -15.68 3.99
CA GLU A 36 2.13 -16.00 5.30
C GLU A 36 3.26 -15.02 5.66
N GLY A 37 3.98 -14.52 4.66
CA GLY A 37 5.02 -13.50 4.85
C GLY A 37 4.50 -12.17 5.42
N HIS A 38 3.19 -11.92 5.39
CA HIS A 38 2.54 -10.73 5.94
C HIS A 38 2.11 -10.89 7.41
N ALA A 39 2.39 -12.01 8.07
CA ALA A 39 2.02 -12.22 9.48
C ALA A 39 2.51 -11.10 10.41
N HIS A 40 3.67 -10.50 10.11
CA HIS A 40 4.22 -9.36 10.86
C HIS A 40 3.32 -8.11 10.84
N LEU A 41 2.48 -7.92 9.82
CA LEU A 41 1.56 -6.79 9.73
C LEU A 41 0.41 -6.89 10.73
N ALA A 42 0.06 -8.09 11.20
CA ALA A 42 -0.99 -8.27 12.21
C ALA A 42 -0.65 -7.63 13.56
N HIS A 43 0.64 -7.41 13.82
CA HIS A 43 1.17 -6.87 15.07
C HIS A 43 1.79 -5.48 14.90
N ALA A 44 1.78 -4.92 13.69
CA ALA A 44 2.34 -3.63 13.40
C ALA A 44 1.34 -2.49 13.68
N GLU A 45 1.83 -1.35 14.15
CA GLU A 45 1.04 -0.13 14.30
C GLU A 45 0.93 0.58 12.95
N ILE A 46 -0.15 0.30 12.20
CA ILE A 46 -0.36 0.82 10.85
C ILE A 46 -1.59 1.73 10.81
N GLY A 47 -1.39 2.98 10.35
CA GLY A 47 -2.47 3.93 10.07
C GLY A 47 -2.82 3.99 8.58
N PHE A 48 -4.10 4.24 8.27
CA PHE A 48 -4.60 4.33 6.90
C PHE A 48 -5.30 5.67 6.67
N LEU A 49 -5.08 6.27 5.50
CA LEU A 49 -5.68 7.55 5.10
C LEU A 49 -5.95 7.61 3.60
N TRP A 50 -6.89 8.46 3.21
CA TRP A 50 -7.09 8.91 1.83
C TRP A 50 -6.44 10.27 1.62
N THR A 51 -5.89 10.48 0.43
CA THR A 51 -5.35 11.79 0.07
C THR A 51 -5.49 12.10 -1.42
N VAL A 52 -5.65 13.38 -1.73
CA VAL A 52 -5.58 13.90 -3.11
C VAL A 52 -4.12 14.16 -3.55
N VAL A 53 -3.16 14.02 -2.63
CA VAL A 53 -1.74 14.12 -2.94
C VAL A 53 -1.34 12.97 -3.86
N LYS A 54 -0.71 13.33 -4.99
CA LYS A 54 -0.27 12.36 -5.99
C LYS A 54 0.86 11.51 -5.43
N ASN A 55 0.66 10.20 -5.33
CA ASN A 55 1.78 9.29 -5.16
C ASN A 55 2.72 9.40 -6.38
N SER A 56 4.01 9.70 -6.15
CA SER A 56 4.99 9.90 -7.21
C SER A 56 6.33 9.26 -6.85
N ARG A 57 6.97 8.58 -7.80
CA ARG A 57 8.29 7.96 -7.61
C ARG A 57 9.16 8.17 -8.85
N LYS A 58 10.40 8.60 -8.65
CA LYS A 58 11.36 8.93 -9.75
C LYS A 58 10.73 9.83 -10.83
N GLY A 59 10.05 10.90 -10.40
CA GLY A 59 9.43 11.89 -11.30
C GLY A 59 8.16 11.45 -12.02
N ARG A 60 7.65 10.23 -11.77
CA ARG A 60 6.43 9.71 -12.42
C ARG A 60 5.30 9.57 -11.40
N ARG A 61 4.08 9.96 -11.80
CA ARG A 61 2.86 9.73 -11.01
C ARG A 61 2.54 8.23 -10.98
N ILE A 62 2.33 7.67 -9.80
CA ILE A 62 1.85 6.30 -9.60
C ILE A 62 0.32 6.36 -9.50
N ILE A 63 -0.36 5.72 -10.45
CA ILE A 63 -1.83 5.59 -10.53
C ILE A 63 -2.34 4.25 -9.96
N GLY A 64 -1.42 3.32 -9.70
CA GLY A 64 -1.61 2.00 -9.13
C GLY A 64 -0.34 1.19 -9.39
N GLN A 65 0.11 0.36 -8.45
CA GLN A 65 1.24 -0.54 -8.66
C GLN A 65 0.73 -1.98 -8.59
N CYS A 66 0.79 -2.68 -9.72
CA CYS A 66 0.63 -4.13 -9.80
C CYS A 66 1.92 -4.64 -10.45
N GLU A 67 2.93 -4.91 -9.63
CA GLU A 67 4.21 -5.45 -10.09
C GLU A 67 4.43 -6.79 -9.41
N GLU A 68 4.74 -7.83 -10.19
CA GLU A 68 5.42 -9.01 -9.66
C GLU A 68 6.80 -8.56 -9.17
N GLY A 69 7.06 -8.63 -7.86
CA GLY A 69 8.37 -8.33 -7.32
C GLY A 69 9.45 -9.20 -7.96
N ARG A 70 10.20 -8.66 -8.92
CA ARG A 70 11.42 -9.31 -9.45
C ARG A 70 12.65 -8.77 -8.69
N PRO A 71 13.42 -9.61 -7.97
CA PRO A 71 14.63 -9.23 -7.29
C PRO A 71 15.66 -8.89 -8.35
N GLN A 72 16.28 -7.74 -8.19
CA GLN A 72 17.39 -7.33 -9.02
C GLN A 72 18.69 -7.83 -8.37
N GLY A 73 19.42 -8.73 -9.05
CA GLY A 73 20.71 -9.28 -8.60
C GLY A 73 21.13 -10.51 -9.42
N ALA A 74 22.33 -11.05 -9.17
CA ALA A 74 22.94 -12.17 -9.91
C ALA A 74 22.14 -13.50 -9.94
N MET A 75 20.95 -13.52 -9.34
CA MET A 75 20.01 -14.64 -9.25
C MET A 75 18.81 -14.45 -10.20
N ALA A 76 18.95 -13.73 -11.32
CA ALA A 76 17.86 -13.51 -12.27
C ALA A 76 17.38 -14.80 -12.99
N ASN A 77 18.14 -15.90 -12.87
CA ASN A 77 17.79 -17.23 -13.39
C ASN A 77 17.30 -18.20 -12.30
N GLY A 78 17.11 -17.74 -11.06
CA GLY A 78 16.58 -18.54 -9.97
C GLY A 78 15.04 -18.68 -10.03
N PRO A 79 14.44 -19.63 -9.28
CA PRO A 79 12.99 -19.75 -9.18
C PRO A 79 12.36 -18.42 -8.74
N ALA A 80 11.11 -18.22 -9.15
CA ALA A 80 10.39 -17.00 -8.87
C ALA A 80 10.49 -16.64 -7.38
N PRO A 81 10.79 -15.39 -7.05
CA PRO A 81 11.00 -14.98 -5.68
C PRO A 81 9.66 -14.84 -5.00
N GLU A 82 9.60 -15.42 -3.81
CA GLU A 82 8.60 -15.08 -2.80
C GLU A 82 8.48 -13.55 -2.68
N GLN A 83 7.25 -13.05 -2.72
CA GLN A 83 6.95 -11.64 -2.50
C GLN A 83 7.37 -11.26 -1.08
N ARG A 84 8.60 -10.76 -0.93
CA ARG A 84 9.09 -10.21 0.33
C ARG A 84 8.61 -8.79 0.45
N CYS A 85 7.67 -8.56 1.37
CA CYS A 85 7.41 -7.23 1.91
C CYS A 85 8.72 -6.64 2.40
N ARG A 86 9.17 -5.56 1.76
CA ARG A 86 10.17 -4.66 2.33
C ARG A 86 9.46 -3.58 3.13
#